data_AF-A0A7R9ZU96-F1
#
_entry.id   AF-A0A7R9ZU96-F1
#
_cell.length_a   1.000
_cell.length_b   1.000
_cell.length_c   1.000
_cell.angle_alpha   90.00
_cell.angle_beta   90.00
_cell.angle_gamma   90.00
#
_symmetry.space_group_name_H-M   'P 1'
#
loop_
_entity.id
_entity.type
_entity.pdbx_description
1 polymer ?
#
loop_
_entity_poly.entity_id
_entity_poly.type
_entity_poly.pdbx_seq_one_letter_code
_entity_poly.pdbx_strand_id
1 'polypeptide(L)'
;YPTVFDEFMTHKSKYGACNILDTRTFLTGMKVGEDIEISLEPGKQLMVRLVARSEPNSDGFVNIQFELNGTPRTVSVKDKSVGIDTATDRPRALQGVEGSIGAPMPGVVLETKVKKGDEVDVGDPLVSLSAMKMETMV
;
A
#
# COMPACT_ATOMS: atom_id res chain seq x y z
N TYR A 1 31.58 6.57 -8.14
CA TYR A 1 30.46 5.93 -7.43
C TYR A 1 29.55 5.19 -8.43
N PRO A 2 29.89 3.97 -8.86
CA PRO A 2 29.11 3.24 -9.87
C PRO A 2 27.69 2.88 -9.39
N THR A 3 27.56 2.30 -8.20
CA THR A 3 26.26 1.89 -7.63
C THR A 3 25.29 3.06 -7.42
N VAL A 4 25.79 4.18 -6.88
CA VAL A 4 25.00 5.40 -6.67
C VAL A 4 24.49 5.97 -7.99
N PHE A 5 25.28 5.86 -9.07
CA PHE A 5 24.85 6.29 -10.39
C PHE A 5 23.70 5.43 -10.93
N ASP A 6 23.78 4.10 -10.76
CA ASP A 6 22.72 3.18 -11.18
C ASP A 6 21.41 3.41 -10.40
N GLU A 7 21.51 3.62 -9.08
CA GLU A 7 20.38 3.99 -8.23
C GLU A 7 19.76 5.33 -8.66
N PHE A 8 20.60 6.34 -8.91
CA PHE A 8 20.17 7.64 -9.40
C PHE A 8 19.46 7.54 -10.75
N MET A 9 19.99 6.77 -11.70
CA MET A 9 19.38 6.58 -13.02
C MET A 9 18.04 5.85 -12.93
N THR A 10 17.93 4.85 -12.06
CA THR A 10 16.67 4.15 -11.77
C THR A 10 15.64 5.11 -11.18
N HIS A 11 16.05 5.95 -10.22
CA HIS A 11 15.20 6.98 -9.62
C HIS A 11 14.74 8.01 -10.65
N LYS A 12 15.65 8.51 -11.49
CA LYS A 12 15.36 9.47 -12.55
C LYS A 12 14.42 8.89 -13.61
N SER A 13 14.54 7.61 -13.95
CA SER A 13 13.60 6.95 -14.87
C SER A 13 12.21 6.80 -14.28
N LYS A 14 12.09 6.60 -12.96
CA LYS A 14 10.80 6.39 -12.30
C LYS A 14 10.04 7.68 -12.02
N TYR A 15 10.72 8.72 -11.55
CA TYR A 15 10.08 9.97 -11.09
C TYR A 15 10.40 11.19 -11.97
N GLY A 16 11.31 11.06 -12.93
CA GLY A 16 11.74 12.18 -13.75
C GLY A 16 12.65 13.15 -13.01
N ALA A 17 12.59 14.41 -13.43
CA ALA A 17 13.40 15.50 -12.90
C ALA A 17 12.75 16.07 -11.63
N CYS A 18 13.18 15.62 -10.45
CA CYS A 18 12.67 16.14 -9.18
C CYS A 18 13.30 17.49 -8.77
N ASN A 19 14.34 17.94 -9.47
CA ASN A 19 15.06 19.18 -9.18
C ASN A 19 14.28 20.46 -9.54
N ILE A 20 13.16 20.33 -10.24
CA ILE A 20 12.26 21.44 -10.59
C ILE A 20 11.25 21.76 -9.47
N LEU A 21 11.16 20.87 -8.47
CA LEU A 21 10.30 21.06 -7.31
C LEU A 21 11.01 21.94 -6.28
N ASP A 22 10.24 22.72 -5.54
CA ASP A 22 10.77 23.43 -4.38
C ASP A 22 11.15 22.45 -3.27
N THR A 23 12.07 22.87 -2.41
CA THR A 23 12.62 22.02 -1.33
C THR A 23 11.53 21.47 -0.40
N ARG A 24 10.47 22.23 -0.14
CA ARG A 24 9.42 21.79 0.79
C ARG A 24 8.54 20.74 0.13
N THR A 25 8.09 20.97 -1.10
CA THR A 25 7.33 19.97 -1.87
C THR A 25 8.13 18.69 -2.07
N PHE A 26 9.44 18.80 -2.32
CA PHE A 26 10.32 17.65 -2.47
C PHE A 26 10.44 16.82 -1.17
N LEU A 27 10.53 17.47 0.00
CA LEU A 27 10.74 16.77 1.27
C LEU A 27 9.45 16.32 1.96
N THR A 28 8.38 17.11 1.89
CA THR A 28 7.15 16.86 2.65
C THR A 28 5.93 16.58 1.78
N GLY A 29 6.04 16.73 0.46
CA GLY A 29 4.89 16.69 -0.45
C GLY A 29 3.95 17.88 -0.26
N MET A 30 2.73 17.75 -0.77
CA MET A 30 1.67 18.77 -0.74
C MET A 30 0.58 18.43 0.28
N LYS A 31 -0.10 19.47 0.79
CA LYS A 31 -1.32 19.35 1.61
C LYS A 31 -2.57 19.48 0.74
N VAL A 32 -3.68 18.93 1.20
CA VAL A 32 -4.97 19.06 0.50
C VAL A 32 -5.36 20.54 0.47
N GLY A 33 -5.70 21.03 -0.73
CA GLY A 33 -5.98 22.43 -1.01
C GLY A 33 -4.75 23.31 -1.26
N GLU A 34 -3.55 22.74 -1.27
CA GLU A 34 -2.31 23.46 -1.61
C GLU A 34 -2.11 23.53 -3.13
N ASP A 35 -1.71 24.72 -3.59
CA ASP A 35 -1.40 25.02 -4.98
C ASP A 35 0.09 25.30 -5.11
N ILE A 36 0.74 24.65 -6.08
CA ILE A 36 2.14 24.88 -6.43
C ILE A 36 2.28 25.19 -7.90
N GLU A 37 3.31 25.97 -8.21
CA GLU A 37 3.68 26.34 -9.56
C GLU A 37 5.04 25.73 -9.89
N ILE A 38 5.06 24.82 -10.87
CA ILE A 38 6.27 24.10 -11.28
C ILE A 38 6.71 24.62 -12.65
N SER A 39 7.93 25.14 -12.73
CA SER A 39 8.53 25.53 -14.01
C SER A 39 9.23 24.32 -14.65
N LEU A 40 8.69 23.85 -15.78
CA LEU A 40 9.24 22.69 -16.51
C LEU A 40 10.41 23.12 -17.41
N GLU A 41 10.20 24.20 -18.16
CA GLU A 41 11.13 24.80 -19.09
C GLU A 41 10.91 26.32 -19.09
N PRO A 42 11.85 27.14 -19.57
CA PRO A 42 11.64 28.58 -19.72
C PRO A 42 10.35 28.88 -20.51
N GLY A 43 9.37 29.49 -19.85
CA GLY A 43 8.06 29.81 -20.44
C GLY A 43 7.01 28.69 -20.37
N LYS A 44 7.30 27.53 -19.79
CA LYS A 44 6.34 26.45 -19.53
C LYS A 44 6.17 26.23 -18.03
N GLN A 45 5.03 26.67 -17.52
CA GLN A 45 4.65 26.50 -16.12
C GLN A 45 3.46 25.53 -16.00
N LEU A 46 3.50 24.72 -14.96
CA LEU A 46 2.48 23.75 -14.60
C LEU A 46 1.93 24.12 -13.23
N MET A 47 0.67 24.52 -13.19
CA MET A 47 -0.06 24.77 -11.95
C MET A 47 -0.64 23.45 -11.46
N VAL A 48 -0.19 22.99 -10.30
CA VAL A 48 -0.62 21.73 -9.70
C VAL A 48 -1.33 22.05 -8.40
N ARG A 49 -2.59 21.61 -8.29
CA ARG A 49 -3.38 21.68 -7.06
C ARG A 49 -3.64 20.29 -6.54
N LEU A 50 -3.45 20.06 -5.25
CA LEU A 50 -3.90 18.83 -4.61
C LEU A 50 -5.35 18.98 -4.14
N VAL A 51 -6.28 18.34 -4.85
CA VAL A 51 -7.74 18.48 -4.61
C VAL A 51 -8.20 17.62 -3.44
N ALA A 52 -7.83 16.34 -3.46
CA ALA A 52 -8.30 15.39 -2.46
C ALA A 52 -7.35 14.19 -2.30
N ARG A 53 -7.42 13.57 -1.12
CA ARG A 53 -6.77 12.30 -0.79
C ARG A 53 -7.84 11.37 -0.21
N SER A 54 -7.98 10.17 -0.76
CA SER A 54 -8.88 9.16 -0.21
C SER A 54 -8.30 8.48 1.03
N GLU A 55 -9.14 7.75 1.75
CA GLU A 55 -8.65 6.75 2.70
C GLU A 55 -7.97 5.59 1.95
N PRO A 56 -7.07 4.83 2.61
CA PRO A 56 -6.46 3.65 2.03
C PRO A 56 -7.51 2.55 1.77
N ASN A 57 -7.48 1.98 0.58
CA ASN A 57 -8.26 0.80 0.22
C ASN A 57 -7.74 -0.44 0.97
N SER A 58 -8.45 -1.56 0.86
CA SER A 58 -8.08 -2.88 1.42
C SER A 58 -6.67 -3.36 1.03
N ASP A 59 -6.17 -2.91 -0.12
CA ASP A 59 -4.84 -3.23 -0.62
C ASP A 59 -3.75 -2.24 -0.15
N GLY A 60 -4.12 -1.27 0.69
CA GLY A 60 -3.25 -0.20 1.20
C GLY A 60 -2.97 0.91 0.17
N PHE A 61 -3.75 0.99 -0.90
CA PHE A 61 -3.62 2.05 -1.92
C PHE A 61 -4.50 3.25 -1.58
N VAL A 62 -3.94 4.44 -1.71
CA VAL A 62 -4.62 5.72 -1.55
C VAL A 62 -4.73 6.38 -2.92
N ASN A 63 -5.92 6.86 -3.25
CA ASN A 63 -6.15 7.65 -4.45
C ASN A 63 -5.95 9.13 -4.13
N ILE A 64 -5.09 9.78 -4.90
CA ILE A 64 -4.77 11.20 -4.78
C ILE A 64 -5.27 11.88 -6.06
N GLN A 65 -6.12 12.88 -5.88
CA GLN A 65 -6.67 13.66 -6.98
C GLN A 65 -5.94 15.00 -7.06
N PHE A 66 -5.24 15.20 -8.16
CA PHE A 66 -4.60 16.45 -8.52
C PHE A 66 -5.41 17.16 -9.59
N GLU A 67 -5.17 18.45 -9.72
CA GLU A 67 -5.63 19.25 -10.84
C GLU A 67 -4.43 19.94 -11.46
N LEU A 68 -4.21 19.68 -12.74
CA LEU A 68 -3.08 20.20 -13.51
C LEU A 68 -3.61 21.17 -14.55
N ASN A 69 -3.30 22.45 -14.42
CA ASN A 69 -3.80 23.53 -15.29
C ASN A 69 -5.33 23.45 -15.51
N GLY A 70 -6.09 23.21 -14.43
CA GLY A 70 -7.56 23.08 -14.49
C GLY A 70 -8.09 21.70 -14.87
N THR A 71 -7.22 20.75 -15.25
CA THR A 71 -7.64 19.39 -15.63
C THR A 71 -7.42 18.42 -14.48
N PRO A 72 -8.48 17.76 -13.95
CA PRO A 72 -8.32 16.79 -12.88
C PRO A 72 -7.61 15.52 -13.36
N ARG A 73 -6.71 14.99 -12.52
CA ARG A 73 -6.00 13.72 -12.70
C ARG A 73 -5.99 12.96 -11.39
N THR A 74 -6.21 11.66 -11.45
CA THR A 74 -6.17 10.77 -10.30
C THR A 74 -4.96 9.85 -10.39
N VAL A 75 -4.23 9.72 -9.29
CA VAL A 75 -3.06 8.86 -9.16
C VAL A 75 -3.26 7.95 -7.95
N SER A 76 -3.02 6.65 -8.10
CA SER A 76 -3.09 5.69 -7.00
C SER A 76 -1.69 5.42 -6.46
N VAL A 77 -1.49 5.59 -5.16
CA VAL A 77 -0.18 5.43 -4.49
C VAL A 77 -0.34 4.52 -3.29
N LYS A 78 0.55 3.55 -3.12
CA LYS A 78 0.56 2.69 -1.94
C LYS A 78 0.99 3.46 -0.70
N ASP A 79 0.15 3.49 0.32
CA ASP A 79 0.47 4.10 1.60
C ASP A 79 1.40 3.18 2.40
N LYS A 80 2.59 3.68 2.74
CA LYS A 80 3.59 2.92 3.52
C LYS A 80 3.36 3.04 5.03
N SER A 81 2.49 3.94 5.48
CA SER A 81 2.15 4.13 6.89
C SER A 81 1.05 3.18 7.36
N VAL A 82 0.24 2.70 6.41
CA VAL A 82 -0.65 1.56 6.61
C VAL A 82 0.24 0.34 6.69
N GLY A 83 0.67 0.03 7.91
CA GLY A 83 1.35 -1.24 8.20
C GLY A 83 0.50 -2.38 7.64
N ILE A 84 1.17 -3.46 7.29
CA ILE A 84 0.57 -4.72 6.79
C ILE A 84 -0.58 -5.23 7.70
N ASP A 85 -0.71 -4.68 8.91
CA ASP A 85 -1.64 -5.06 9.97
C ASP A 85 -2.98 -4.31 10.01
N THR A 86 -3.16 -3.20 9.28
CA THR A 86 -4.45 -2.47 9.31
C THR A 86 -5.20 -2.63 7.99
N ALA A 87 -6.22 -3.49 8.03
CA ALA A 87 -7.25 -3.68 7.01
C ALA A 87 -6.86 -4.49 5.76
N THR A 88 -6.33 -5.70 5.92
CA THR A 88 -6.70 -6.74 4.95
C THR A 88 -8.12 -7.19 5.29
N ASP A 89 -9.07 -6.86 4.42
CA ASP A 89 -10.38 -7.51 4.40
C ASP A 89 -10.14 -8.98 4.06
N ARG A 90 -9.85 -9.79 5.08
CA ARG A 90 -9.53 -11.21 4.89
C ARG A 90 -10.82 -11.86 4.37
N PRO A 91 -10.80 -12.51 3.20
CA PRO A 91 -11.99 -13.12 2.63
C PRO A 91 -12.59 -14.09 3.66
N ARG A 92 -13.89 -13.94 3.93
CA ARG A 92 -14.60 -14.84 4.84
C ARG A 92 -14.64 -16.23 4.23
N ALA A 93 -14.49 -17.26 5.07
CA ALA A 93 -14.67 -18.63 4.64
C ALA A 93 -16.08 -18.82 4.05
N LEU A 94 -16.15 -19.54 2.93
CA LEU A 94 -17.40 -19.81 2.23
C LEU A 94 -18.09 -21.00 2.87
N GLN A 95 -19.28 -20.77 3.42
CA GLN A 95 -20.07 -21.82 4.04
C GLN A 95 -20.50 -22.85 2.98
N GLY A 96 -20.16 -24.12 3.19
CA GLY A 96 -20.49 -25.22 2.28
C GLY A 96 -19.43 -25.53 1.21
N VAL A 97 -18.29 -24.83 1.19
CA VAL A 97 -17.15 -25.20 0.34
C VAL A 97 -16.17 -26.05 1.16
N GLU A 98 -16.02 -27.32 0.79
CA GLU A 98 -15.04 -28.21 1.40
C GLU A 98 -13.62 -27.63 1.25
N GLY A 99 -12.87 -27.58 2.35
CA GLY A 99 -11.54 -26.94 2.42
C GLY A 99 -11.54 -25.44 2.73
N SER A 100 -12.70 -24.76 2.78
CA SER A 100 -12.79 -23.37 3.26
C SER A 100 -13.00 -23.33 4.77
N ILE A 101 -11.90 -23.21 5.52
CA ILE A 101 -11.92 -23.19 6.99
C ILE A 101 -11.85 -21.73 7.48
N GLY A 102 -12.89 -21.31 8.21
CA GLY A 102 -12.94 -19.99 8.84
C GLY A 102 -12.29 -19.98 10.22
N ALA A 103 -11.81 -18.82 10.66
CA ALA A 103 -11.34 -18.66 12.03
C ALA A 103 -12.52 -18.84 13.01
N PRO A 104 -12.42 -19.74 14.01
CA PRO A 104 -13.52 -20.01 14.95
C PRO A 104 -13.73 -18.86 15.95
N MET A 105 -12.67 -18.09 16.22
CA MET A 105 -12.70 -16.93 17.11
C MET A 105 -11.69 -15.87 16.66
N PRO A 106 -11.90 -14.58 17.01
CA PRO A 106 -10.92 -13.53 16.76
C PRO A 106 -9.62 -13.79 17.54
N GLY A 107 -8.48 -13.75 16.85
CA GLY A 107 -7.18 -14.04 17.43
C GLY A 107 -6.02 -13.70 16.49
N VAL A 108 -4.81 -14.06 16.92
CA VAL A 108 -3.56 -13.87 16.17
C VAL A 108 -3.05 -15.23 15.70
N VAL A 109 -2.58 -15.31 14.46
CA VAL A 109 -1.88 -16.52 13.97
C VAL A 109 -0.49 -16.56 14.57
N LEU A 110 -0.17 -17.62 15.32
CA LEU A 110 1.16 -17.82 15.90
C LEU A 110 2.08 -18.49 14.89
N GLU A 111 1.62 -19.58 14.27
CA GLU A 111 2.44 -20.41 13.39
C GLU A 111 1.56 -21.14 12.35
N THR A 112 2.05 -21.25 11.12
CA THR A 112 1.48 -22.09 10.06
C THR A 112 2.36 -23.32 9.87
N LYS A 113 1.81 -24.52 10.06
CA LYS A 113 2.57 -25.77 10.02
C LYS A 113 2.63 -26.41 8.63
N VAL A 114 1.81 -25.93 7.71
CA VAL A 114 1.66 -26.48 6.36
C VAL A 114 1.90 -25.42 5.29
N LYS A 115 2.31 -25.88 4.10
CA LYS A 115 2.46 -25.06 2.90
C LYS A 115 1.51 -25.53 1.82
N LYS A 116 1.31 -24.67 0.81
CA LYS A 116 0.46 -24.99 -0.33
C LYS A 116 1.04 -26.19 -1.08
N GLY A 117 0.25 -27.26 -1.18
CA GLY A 117 0.62 -28.49 -1.89
C GLY A 117 1.08 -29.63 -0.99
N ASP A 118 1.14 -29.42 0.33
CA ASP A 118 1.43 -30.50 1.28
C ASP A 118 0.21 -31.43 1.41
N GLU A 119 0.47 -32.74 1.49
CA GLU A 119 -0.54 -33.75 1.85
C GLU A 119 -0.71 -33.78 3.37
N VAL A 120 -1.96 -33.83 3.84
CA VAL A 120 -2.32 -33.81 5.27
C VAL A 120 -3.34 -34.89 5.57
N ASP A 121 -3.24 -35.49 6.75
CA ASP A 121 -4.17 -36.51 7.22
C ASP A 121 -5.26 -35.92 8.12
N VAL A 122 -6.35 -36.67 8.31
CA VAL A 122 -7.45 -36.26 9.19
C VAL A 122 -6.94 -36.16 10.63
N GLY A 123 -6.94 -34.94 11.17
CA GLY A 123 -6.51 -34.64 12.54
C GLY A 123 -5.18 -33.90 12.63
N ASP A 124 -4.50 -33.68 11.50
CA ASP A 124 -3.24 -32.93 11.50
C ASP A 124 -3.46 -31.44 11.79
N PRO A 125 -2.66 -30.84 12.67
CA PRO A 125 -2.74 -29.42 12.97
C PRO A 125 -2.15 -28.59 11.83
N LEU A 126 -2.95 -27.72 11.23
CA LEU A 126 -2.57 -26.88 10.11
C LEU A 126 -2.04 -25.52 10.59
N VAL A 127 -2.71 -24.91 11.57
CA VAL A 127 -2.42 -23.55 12.05
C VAL A 127 -2.57 -23.47 13.58
N SER A 128 -1.65 -22.77 14.25
CA SER A 128 -1.79 -22.38 15.65
C SER A 128 -2.29 -20.93 15.75
N LEU A 129 -3.37 -20.75 16.50
CA LEU A 129 -4.01 -19.46 16.77
C LEU A 129 -3.91 -19.14 18.26
N SER A 130 -3.68 -17.87 18.59
CA SER A 130 -3.80 -17.34 19.95
C SER A 130 -5.00 -16.42 20.07
N ALA A 131 -5.90 -16.70 21.01
CA ALA A 131 -6.92 -15.75 21.44
C ALA A 131 -6.91 -15.63 22.95
N MET A 132 -6.87 -14.39 23.47
CA MET A 132 -6.91 -14.12 24.91
C MET A 132 -5.90 -14.94 25.74
N LYS A 133 -4.68 -15.12 25.23
CA LYS A 133 -3.57 -15.90 25.85
C LYS A 133 -3.81 -17.42 25.88
N MET A 134 -4.83 -17.91 25.21
CA MET A 134 -5.07 -19.34 24.99
C MET A 134 -4.65 -19.71 23.57
N GLU A 135 -3.92 -20.82 23.45
CA GLU A 135 -3.51 -21.38 22.16
C GLU A 135 -4.56 -22.40 21.69
N THR A 136 -4.90 -22.37 20.41
CA THR A 136 -5.83 -23.30 19.78
C THR A 136 -5.25 -23.76 18.45
N MET A 137 -5.20 -25.07 18.24
CA MET A 137 -4.78 -25.65 16.98
C MET A 137 -6.00 -25.94 16.11
N VAL A 138 -5.90 -25.58 14.85
CA VAL A 138 -6.89 -25.82 13.78
C VAL A 138 -6.26 -26.70 12.72
#